data_AF-A0A0X3AQT4-F1
#
_entry.id   AF-A0A0X3AQT4-F1
#
_cell.length_a   1.000
_cell.length_b   1.000
_cell.length_c   1.000
_cell.angle_alpha   90.00
_cell.angle_beta   90.00
_cell.angle_gamma   90.00
#
_symmetry.space_group_name_H-M   'P 1'
#
loop_
_entity.id
_entity.type
_entity.pdbx_description
1 polymer ?
#
loop_
_entity_poly.entity_id
_entity_poly.type
_entity_poly.pdbx_seq_one_letter_code
_entity_poly.pdbx_strand_id
1 'polypeptide(L)'
;MGIKYLVQGAICACKYGSSTDELVVKTQNILYLNDHNSEKKLAATTTDIGATFKKNCFGGCAKKPHRAPCTVQVTQWSAEESKQKIEGAGKLLTEQSKASCPLGGQDCITVIHHGQQAEISQQNLDNTDKAVHEQINPFSTLKLTHKTLTLKAK
;
A
#
# COMPACT_ATOMS: atom_id res chain seq x y z
N MET A 1 -18.37 6.94 -4.67
CA MET A 1 -17.02 6.68 -4.13
C MET A 1 -16.15 6.20 -5.28
N GLY A 2 -14.97 6.79 -5.47
CA GLY A 2 -14.06 6.43 -6.57
C GLY A 2 -13.30 5.13 -6.28
N ILE A 3 -12.90 4.44 -7.35
CA ILE A 3 -12.09 3.21 -7.28
C ILE A 3 -10.71 3.56 -6.73
N LYS A 4 -10.24 2.81 -5.73
CA LYS A 4 -8.89 2.93 -5.18
C LYS A 4 -8.01 1.78 -5.67
N TYR A 5 -6.88 2.14 -6.27
CA TYR A 5 -5.89 1.18 -6.76
C TYR A 5 -4.98 0.68 -5.64
N LEU A 6 -4.48 -0.54 -5.75
CA LEU A 6 -3.48 -1.07 -4.84
C LEU A 6 -2.10 -0.52 -5.17
N VAL A 7 -1.33 -0.22 -4.14
CA VAL A 7 0.08 0.12 -4.24
C VAL A 7 0.93 -0.79 -3.34
N GLN A 8 2.25 -0.71 -3.52
CA GLN A 8 3.25 -1.24 -2.60
C GLN A 8 2.86 -0.99 -1.13
N GLY A 9 2.92 -2.03 -0.31
CA GLY A 9 2.52 -1.96 1.11
C GLY A 9 1.02 -2.09 1.35
N ALA A 10 0.22 -2.44 0.34
CA ALA A 10 -1.17 -2.84 0.54
C ALA A 10 -1.28 -4.01 1.52
N ILE A 11 -2.23 -3.94 2.44
CA ILE A 11 -2.43 -4.97 3.48
C ILE A 11 -3.47 -5.94 2.97
N CYS A 12 -3.11 -7.22 2.91
CA CYS A 12 -4.01 -8.30 2.50
C CYS A 12 -4.22 -9.31 3.64
N ALA A 13 -5.34 -10.03 3.58
CA ALA A 13 -5.68 -11.10 4.50
C ALA A 13 -6.17 -12.32 3.72
N CYS A 14 -5.81 -13.52 4.19
CA CYS A 14 -6.41 -14.75 3.68
C CYS A 14 -7.57 -15.17 4.60
N LYS A 15 -8.70 -15.59 4.02
CA LYS A 15 -9.87 -16.10 4.77
C LYS A 15 -9.56 -17.30 5.68
N TYR A 16 -8.47 -18.02 5.41
CA TYR A 16 -8.00 -19.14 6.21
C TYR A 16 -6.76 -18.82 7.06
N GLY A 17 -6.19 -17.63 6.89
CA GLY A 17 -5.05 -17.14 7.68
C GLY A 17 -5.50 -16.57 9.02
N SER A 18 -4.54 -16.33 9.89
CA SER A 18 -4.73 -15.72 11.22
C SER A 18 -4.08 -14.34 11.35
N SER A 19 -3.30 -13.91 10.35
CA SER A 19 -2.64 -12.61 10.30
C SER A 19 -2.76 -12.01 8.91
N THR A 20 -2.49 -10.70 8.82
CA THR A 20 -2.31 -9.98 7.56
C THR A 20 -0.83 -9.96 7.14
N ASP A 21 -0.59 -9.61 5.88
CA ASP A 21 0.74 -9.37 5.32
C ASP A 21 0.68 -8.21 4.30
N GLU A 22 1.84 -7.63 4.00
CA GLU A 22 2.03 -6.50 3.09
C GLU A 22 2.40 -7.00 1.69
N LEU A 23 1.69 -6.50 0.67
CA LEU A 23 1.99 -6.74 -0.74
C LEU A 23 3.26 -6.00 -1.17
N VAL A 24 4.11 -6.70 -1.91
CA VAL A 24 5.34 -6.21 -2.51
C VAL A 24 5.21 -6.36 -4.03
N VAL A 25 5.13 -5.23 -4.71
CA VAL A 25 5.13 -5.11 -6.18
C VAL A 25 6.54 -5.32 -6.68
N LYS A 26 6.73 -6.32 -7.54
CA LYS A 26 8.05 -6.68 -8.11
C LYS A 26 8.07 -6.66 -9.63
N THR A 27 6.90 -6.53 -10.26
CA THR A 27 6.73 -6.82 -11.68
C THR A 27 6.85 -5.60 -12.59
N GLN A 28 6.80 -4.39 -12.03
CA GLN A 28 6.88 -3.15 -12.78
C GLN A 28 7.57 -2.06 -11.95
N ASN A 29 8.18 -1.08 -12.63
CA ASN A 29 8.89 0.05 -12.02
C ASN A 29 8.52 1.40 -12.66
N ILE A 30 7.36 1.47 -13.32
CA ILE A 30 6.92 2.57 -14.18
C ILE A 30 5.85 3.42 -13.48
N LEU A 31 4.79 2.80 -12.97
CA LEU A 31 3.64 3.51 -12.42
C LEU A 31 3.72 3.58 -10.91
N TYR A 32 3.85 4.80 -10.39
CA TYR A 32 3.76 5.14 -8.98
C TYR A 32 2.48 5.94 -8.74
N LEU A 33 1.78 5.69 -7.63
CA LEU A 33 0.53 6.37 -7.30
C LEU A 33 0.62 7.03 -5.93
N ASN A 34 0.18 8.29 -5.85
CA ASN A 34 0.14 9.08 -4.61
C ASN A 34 1.50 9.16 -3.90
N ASP A 35 2.56 9.27 -4.68
CA ASP A 35 3.94 9.42 -4.24
C ASP A 35 4.57 10.58 -5.01
N HIS A 36 4.85 11.67 -4.31
CA HIS A 36 5.39 12.88 -4.91
C HIS A 36 6.72 12.63 -5.62
N ASN A 37 7.54 11.72 -5.09
CA ASN A 37 8.86 11.42 -5.63
C ASN A 37 8.86 10.21 -6.56
N SER A 38 7.74 9.47 -6.65
CA SER A 38 7.61 8.25 -7.47
C SER A 38 8.69 7.21 -7.16
N GLU A 39 8.91 6.91 -5.88
CA GLU A 39 10.00 6.02 -5.43
C GLU A 39 9.50 4.78 -4.67
N LYS A 40 8.35 4.88 -4.01
CA LYS A 40 7.92 3.94 -2.96
C LYS A 40 6.57 3.30 -3.26
N LYS A 41 5.62 4.02 -3.87
CA LYS A 41 4.23 3.52 -4.05
C LYS A 41 3.94 3.00 -5.45
N LEU A 42 4.67 1.96 -5.87
CA LEU A 42 4.41 1.26 -7.13
C LEU A 42 2.99 0.70 -7.15
N ALA A 43 2.27 0.90 -8.26
CA ALA A 43 0.95 0.31 -8.48
C ALA A 43 1.05 -1.22 -8.66
N ALA A 44 0.19 -1.96 -7.98
CA ALA A 44 0.14 -3.41 -8.12
C ALA A 44 -0.70 -3.82 -9.34
N THR A 45 -0.32 -4.91 -9.98
CA THR A 45 -0.99 -5.43 -11.18
C THR A 45 -1.34 -6.91 -11.07
N THR A 46 -2.15 -7.39 -12.02
CA THR A 46 -2.52 -8.82 -12.12
C THR A 46 -1.32 -9.75 -12.32
N THR A 47 -0.16 -9.24 -12.72
CA THR A 47 1.06 -10.04 -12.87
C THR A 47 1.84 -10.21 -11.58
N ASP A 48 1.51 -9.51 -10.49
CA ASP A 48 2.14 -9.67 -9.16
C ASP A 48 1.73 -11.00 -8.50
N ILE A 49 2.14 -12.11 -9.10
CA ILE A 49 1.92 -13.50 -8.68
C ILE A 49 3.18 -14.12 -8.05
N GLY A 50 3.04 -15.28 -7.40
CA GLY A 50 4.12 -15.97 -6.70
C GLY A 50 4.34 -15.47 -5.27
N ALA A 51 5.61 -15.31 -4.87
CA ALA A 51 6.01 -14.83 -3.55
C ALA A 51 6.08 -13.28 -3.51
N THR A 52 4.90 -12.65 -3.50
CA THR A 52 4.72 -11.19 -3.56
C THR A 52 4.30 -10.57 -2.24
N PHE A 53 4.40 -11.30 -1.12
CA PHE A 53 4.16 -10.72 0.21
C PHE A 53 5.45 -10.65 1.03
N LYS A 54 5.53 -9.65 1.90
CA LYS A 54 6.74 -9.31 2.66
C LYS A 54 7.17 -10.42 3.63
N LYS A 55 6.25 -10.92 4.46
CA LYS A 55 6.50 -12.09 5.33
C LYS A 55 6.23 -13.40 4.60
N ASN A 56 5.57 -13.33 3.44
CA ASN A 56 5.12 -14.45 2.63
C ASN A 56 4.23 -15.43 3.41
N CYS A 57 3.50 -14.93 4.41
CA CYS A 57 2.73 -15.73 5.35
C CYS A 57 1.60 -14.91 6.01
N PHE A 58 0.37 -15.42 5.94
CA PHE A 58 -0.80 -14.91 6.67
C PHE A 58 -0.99 -15.59 8.04
N GLY A 59 0.11 -15.99 8.69
CA GLY A 59 0.08 -16.77 9.93
C GLY A 59 -0.32 -18.24 9.71
N GLY A 60 -0.93 -18.83 10.75
CA GLY A 60 -1.44 -20.21 10.71
C GLY A 60 -2.62 -20.37 9.76
N CYS A 61 -2.60 -21.43 8.94
CA CYS A 61 -3.59 -21.67 7.90
C CYS A 61 -4.56 -22.78 8.27
N ALA A 62 -5.86 -22.48 8.30
CA ALA A 62 -6.90 -23.46 8.63
C ALA A 62 -7.02 -24.64 7.64
N LYS A 63 -6.43 -24.52 6.44
CA LYS A 63 -6.37 -25.60 5.44
C LYS A 63 -5.15 -26.52 5.59
N LYS A 64 -4.22 -26.20 6.50
CA LYS A 64 -3.08 -27.06 6.82
C LYS A 64 -3.33 -27.85 8.12
N PRO A 65 -2.77 -29.06 8.26
CA PRO A 65 -2.75 -29.79 9.52
C PRO A 65 -2.20 -28.93 10.66
N HIS A 66 -2.79 -29.03 11.85
CA HIS A 66 -2.41 -28.29 13.06
C HIS A 66 -2.31 -26.76 12.88
N ARG A 67 -3.01 -26.19 11.89
CA ARG A 67 -2.93 -24.76 11.53
C ARG A 67 -1.49 -24.28 11.30
N ALA A 68 -0.62 -25.14 10.75
CA ALA A 68 0.75 -24.78 10.45
C ALA A 68 0.83 -23.48 9.60
N PRO A 69 1.90 -22.67 9.74
CA PRO A 69 2.07 -21.45 8.96
C PRO A 69 1.92 -21.68 7.45
N CYS A 70 1.21 -20.79 6.75
CA CYS A 70 1.17 -20.86 5.29
C CYS A 70 2.45 -20.29 4.66
N THR A 71 2.75 -20.79 3.47
CA THR A 71 3.68 -20.13 2.54
C THR A 71 2.81 -19.62 1.42
N VAL A 72 2.65 -18.30 1.32
CA VAL A 72 1.74 -17.70 0.36
C VAL A 72 2.38 -17.81 -1.02
N GLN A 73 1.65 -18.37 -1.98
CA GLN A 73 1.99 -18.34 -3.39
C GLN A 73 0.74 -17.87 -4.12
N VAL A 74 0.77 -16.64 -4.62
CA VAL A 74 -0.35 -16.10 -5.39
C VAL A 74 -0.35 -16.79 -6.75
N THR A 75 -1.47 -17.38 -7.12
CA THR A 75 -1.64 -18.07 -8.41
C THR A 75 -2.26 -17.16 -9.46
N GLN A 76 -3.21 -16.34 -9.04
CA GLN A 76 -3.91 -15.39 -9.90
C GLN A 76 -4.60 -14.30 -9.06
N TRP A 77 -4.88 -13.19 -9.74
CA TRP A 77 -5.69 -12.09 -9.25
C TRP A 77 -6.98 -11.96 -10.06
N SER A 78 -8.10 -11.74 -9.38
CA SER A 78 -9.35 -11.25 -9.97
C SER A 78 -9.35 -9.72 -9.94
N ALA A 79 -9.42 -9.09 -11.11
CA ALA A 79 -9.31 -7.64 -11.28
C ALA A 79 -10.35 -7.08 -12.28
N GLU A 80 -11.58 -7.60 -12.17
CA GLU A 80 -12.67 -7.29 -13.12
C GLU A 80 -13.03 -5.81 -13.16
N GLU A 81 -12.97 -5.13 -12.01
CA GLU A 81 -13.32 -3.71 -11.86
C GLU A 81 -12.31 -2.73 -12.48
N SER A 82 -11.10 -3.21 -12.79
CA SER A 82 -10.04 -2.34 -13.30
C SER A 82 -10.13 -2.15 -14.82
N LYS A 83 -10.41 -0.91 -15.23
CA LYS A 83 -10.35 -0.49 -16.64
C LYS A 83 -8.94 -0.13 -17.09
N GLN A 84 -8.02 0.09 -16.15
CA GLN A 84 -6.66 0.55 -16.40
C GLN A 84 -5.69 -0.62 -16.42
N LYS A 85 -4.73 -0.59 -17.36
CA LYS A 85 -3.69 -1.60 -17.50
C LYS A 85 -2.35 -0.94 -17.81
N ILE A 86 -1.28 -1.61 -17.42
CA ILE A 86 0.08 -1.30 -17.86
C ILE A 86 0.41 -2.29 -18.97
N GLU A 87 0.83 -1.79 -20.12
CA GLU A 87 1.28 -2.66 -21.22
C GLU A 87 2.46 -3.52 -20.74
N GLY A 88 2.38 -4.83 -20.96
CA GLY A 88 3.37 -5.79 -20.48
C GLY A 88 3.24 -6.23 -19.01
N ALA A 89 2.52 -5.49 -18.15
CA ALA A 89 2.34 -5.83 -16.73
C ALA A 89 0.88 -6.08 -16.32
N GLY A 90 -0.08 -6.03 -17.24
CA GLY A 90 -1.47 -6.42 -16.99
C GLY A 90 -2.33 -5.33 -16.34
N LYS A 91 -3.49 -5.72 -15.79
CA LYS A 91 -4.48 -4.77 -15.23
C LYS A 91 -4.04 -4.29 -13.86
N LEU A 92 -4.34 -3.04 -13.52
CA LEU A 92 -4.12 -2.51 -12.18
C LEU A 92 -5.04 -3.20 -11.18
N LEU A 93 -4.55 -3.51 -9.98
CA LEU A 93 -5.37 -4.05 -8.92
C LEU A 93 -6.10 -2.94 -8.15
N THR A 94 -7.27 -3.28 -7.62
CA THR A 94 -8.15 -2.37 -6.87
C THR A 94 -8.45 -2.95 -5.49
N GLU A 95 -9.02 -2.16 -4.58
CA GLU A 95 -9.42 -2.64 -3.25
C GLU A 95 -10.47 -3.78 -3.32
N GLN A 96 -11.17 -3.93 -4.44
CA GLN A 96 -12.10 -5.05 -4.69
C GLN A 96 -11.41 -6.28 -5.27
N SER A 97 -10.16 -6.18 -5.72
CA SER A 97 -9.41 -7.29 -6.29
C SER A 97 -9.17 -8.38 -5.24
N LYS A 98 -9.22 -9.65 -5.67
CA LYS A 98 -8.95 -10.80 -4.80
C LYS A 98 -7.86 -11.67 -5.40
N ALA A 99 -7.12 -12.34 -4.54
CA ALA A 99 -6.05 -13.25 -4.93
C ALA A 99 -6.37 -14.69 -4.53
N SER A 100 -5.80 -15.62 -5.29
CA SER A 100 -5.97 -17.06 -5.09
C SER A 100 -4.63 -17.70 -4.69
N CYS A 101 -4.67 -18.70 -3.81
CA CYS A 101 -3.50 -19.54 -3.52
C CYS A 101 -3.84 -21.04 -3.67
N PRO A 102 -2.85 -21.93 -3.89
CA PRO A 102 -3.11 -23.34 -4.20
C PRO A 102 -3.90 -24.08 -3.11
N LEU A 103 -3.74 -23.68 -1.85
CA LEU A 103 -4.41 -24.31 -0.70
C LEU A 103 -5.79 -23.69 -0.39
N GLY A 104 -5.92 -22.38 -0.58
CA GLY A 104 -7.15 -21.65 -0.27
C GLY A 104 -8.16 -21.66 -1.42
N GLY A 105 -7.71 -21.97 -2.63
CA GLY A 105 -8.51 -21.94 -3.85
C GLY A 105 -8.76 -20.52 -4.33
N GLN A 106 -9.77 -20.39 -5.19
CA GLN A 106 -10.14 -19.13 -5.82
C GLN A 106 -10.53 -18.06 -4.79
N ASP A 107 -10.02 -16.84 -4.99
CA ASP A 107 -10.38 -15.62 -4.27
C ASP A 107 -10.33 -15.74 -2.75
N CYS A 108 -9.35 -16.48 -2.22
CA CYS A 108 -9.19 -16.68 -0.79
C CYS A 108 -8.48 -15.52 -0.08
N ILE A 109 -7.77 -14.66 -0.81
CA ILE A 109 -7.03 -13.51 -0.28
C ILE A 109 -7.77 -12.23 -0.68
N THR A 110 -8.06 -11.37 0.29
CA THR A 110 -8.76 -10.09 0.11
C THR A 110 -7.89 -8.93 0.55
N VAL A 111 -8.10 -7.77 -0.05
CA VAL A 111 -7.43 -6.54 0.33
C VAL A 111 -8.15 -5.91 1.52
N ILE A 112 -7.41 -5.56 2.55
CA ILE A 112 -7.91 -4.87 3.76
C ILE A 112 -7.60 -3.38 3.65
N HIS A 113 -6.42 -3.03 3.14
CA HIS A 113 -6.01 -1.65 2.94
C HIS A 113 -5.25 -1.53 1.62
N HIS A 114 -5.61 -0.55 0.80
CA HIS A 114 -5.04 -0.35 -0.54
C HIS A 114 -3.58 0.16 -0.52
N GLY A 115 -3.03 0.52 0.65
CA GLY A 115 -1.62 0.94 0.81
C GLY A 115 -1.36 2.41 0.49
N GLN A 116 -2.28 3.08 -0.19
CA GLN A 116 -2.15 4.52 -0.45
C GLN A 116 -2.38 5.33 0.83
N GLN A 117 -1.52 6.31 1.07
CA GLN A 117 -1.66 7.32 2.12
C GLN A 117 -1.53 8.69 1.47
N ALA A 118 -2.42 9.61 1.84
CA ALA A 118 -2.37 10.99 1.36
C ALA A 118 -1.12 11.67 1.92
N GLU A 119 -0.33 12.27 1.02
CA GLU A 119 0.81 13.11 1.39
C GLU A 119 0.40 14.57 1.23
N ILE A 120 0.61 15.36 2.29
CA ILE A 120 0.42 16.81 2.23
C ILE A 120 1.61 17.38 1.48
N SER A 121 1.36 17.91 0.27
CA SER A 121 2.40 18.62 -0.49
C SER A 121 2.58 20.05 0.01
N GLN A 122 3.70 20.70 -0.31
CA GLN A 122 3.90 22.12 -0.01
C GLN A 122 2.82 22.99 -0.68
N GLN A 123 2.40 22.63 -1.89
CA GLN A 123 1.32 23.31 -2.59
C GLN A 123 -0.03 23.14 -1.88
N ASN A 124 -0.27 22.02 -1.17
CA ASN A 124 -1.45 21.88 -0.33
C ASN A 124 -1.39 22.86 0.86
N LEU A 125 -0.21 23.06 1.46
CA LEU A 125 -0.03 24.03 2.54
C LEU A 125 -0.23 25.47 2.05
N ASP A 126 0.34 25.81 0.91
CA ASP A 126 0.29 27.17 0.36
C ASP A 126 -1.13 27.57 -0.08
N ASN A 127 -1.95 26.61 -0.53
CA ASN A 127 -3.33 26.83 -0.93
C ASN A 127 -4.35 26.63 0.21
N THR A 128 -3.91 26.19 1.39
CA THR A 128 -4.82 26.02 2.54
C THR A 128 -5.06 27.36 3.22
N ASP A 129 -6.31 27.64 3.57
CA ASP A 129 -6.65 28.81 4.37
C ASP A 129 -5.89 28.80 5.70
N LYS A 130 -5.21 29.91 6.02
CA LYS A 130 -4.40 30.04 7.24
C LYS A 130 -5.19 29.74 8.50
N ALA A 131 -6.47 30.12 8.57
CA ALA A 131 -7.32 29.83 9.72
C ALA A 131 -7.56 28.33 9.88
N VAL A 132 -7.71 27.59 8.78
CA VAL A 132 -7.85 26.13 8.78
C VAL A 132 -6.52 25.46 9.16
N HIS A 133 -5.41 25.97 8.64
CA HIS A 133 -4.08 25.46 8.99
C HIS A 133 -3.78 25.63 10.49
N GLU A 134 -4.12 26.79 11.07
CA GLU A 134 -3.92 27.09 12.50
C GLU A 134 -4.79 26.23 13.42
N GLN A 135 -6.01 25.86 13.00
CA GLN A 135 -6.90 24.99 13.78
C GLN A 135 -6.43 23.53 13.82
N ILE A 136 -5.79 23.05 12.75
CA ILE A 136 -5.37 21.64 12.63
C ILE A 136 -3.94 21.45 13.12
N ASN A 137 -3.10 22.49 13.04
CA ASN A 137 -1.69 22.42 13.44
C ASN A 137 -1.47 23.09 14.82
N PRO A 138 -1.37 22.32 15.93
CA PRO A 138 -1.14 22.85 17.27
C PRO A 138 0.23 23.54 17.45
N PHE A 139 1.15 23.43 16.48
CA PHE A 139 2.46 24.09 16.48
C PHE A 139 2.50 25.35 15.59
N SER A 140 1.42 25.70 14.88
CA SER A 140 1.36 26.84 13.97
C SER A 140 1.65 28.20 14.64
N THR A 141 1.39 28.32 15.94
CA THR A 141 1.62 29.54 16.74
C THR A 141 3.01 29.61 17.40
N LEU A 142 3.84 28.56 17.29
CA LEU A 142 5.20 28.63 17.80
C LEU A 142 6.05 29.46 16.83
N LYS A 143 6.14 30.76 17.11
CA LYS A 143 7.17 31.61 16.52
C LYS A 143 8.52 30.99 16.84
N LEU A 144 9.12 30.32 15.87
CA LEU A 144 10.50 29.87 15.92
C LEU A 144 11.38 31.14 16.03
N THR A 145 11.65 31.58 17.26
CA THR A 145 12.73 32.53 17.49
C THR A 145 14.01 31.81 17.10
N HIS A 146 14.48 32.03 15.88
CA HIS A 146 15.82 31.70 15.45
C HIS A 146 16.81 32.46 16.33
N LYS A 147 17.13 31.91 17.51
CA LYS A 147 18.39 32.22 18.18
C LYS A 147 19.45 31.46 17.42
N THR A 148 20.06 32.14 16.46
CA THR A 148 21.32 31.70 15.84
C THR A 148 22.32 31.45 16.97
N LEU A 149 22.54 30.18 17.31
CA LEU A 149 23.62 29.77 18.20
C LEU A 149 24.91 29.90 17.39
N THR A 150 25.48 31.10 17.37
CA THR A 150 26.86 31.30 16.92
C THR A 150 27.80 30.67 17.95
N LEU A 151 28.20 29.43 17.71
CA LEU A 151 29.34 28.82 18.37
C LEU A 151 30.60 29.51 17.83
N LYS A 152 31.10 30.51 18.57
CA LYS A 152 32.48 31.00 18.38
C LYS A 152 33.42 29.94 18.93
N ALA A 153 34.07 29.21 18.04
CA ALA A 153 35.23 28.39 18.40
C ALA A 153 36.38 29.33 18.84
N LYS A 154 37.05 28.94 19.92
CA LYS A 154 38.18 29.63 20.54
C LYS A 154 39.47 28.92 20.15
#